data_AF-A0A7R9HFN1-F1
#
_entry.id   AF-A0A7R9HFN1-F1
#
_cell.length_a   1.000
_cell.length_b   1.000
_cell.length_c   1.000
_cell.angle_alpha   90.00
_cell.angle_beta   90.00
_cell.angle_gamma   90.00
#
_symmetry.space_group_name_H-M   'P 1'
#
loop_
_entity.id
_entity.type
_entity.pdbx_description
1 polymer ?
#
loop_
_entity_poly.entity_id
_entity_poly.type
_entity_poly.pdbx_seq_one_letter_code
_entity_poly.pdbx_strand_id
1 'polypeptide(L)'
;MPCLVHYKSSVRRDFFGDLPGVVGVHGDQWREFCTRVQRPILQPRTVRKYIQPIEEVTSHFINRMCEMKDHNQEMPSDFDNEIHKWSLEC
;
A
#
# COMPACT_ATOMS: atom_id res chain seq x y z
N MET A 1 -17.08 9.47 -15.97
CA MET A 1 -16.29 8.37 -15.37
C MET A 1 -17.21 7.17 -15.17
N PRO A 2 -16.95 6.00 -15.78
CA PRO A 2 -17.65 4.80 -15.35
C PRO A 2 -17.35 4.56 -13.87
N CYS A 3 -18.37 4.20 -13.09
CA CYS A 3 -18.14 3.82 -11.70
C CYS A 3 -17.16 2.64 -11.63
N LEU A 4 -16.34 2.60 -10.60
CA LEU A 4 -15.29 1.58 -10.44
C LEU A 4 -15.84 0.15 -10.51
N VAL A 5 -17.11 -0.02 -10.10
CA VAL A 5 -17.90 -1.23 -10.25
C VAL A 5 -18.02 -1.65 -11.72
N HIS A 6 -18.46 -0.75 -12.61
CA HIS A 6 -18.63 -1.05 -14.03
C HIS A 6 -17.31 -1.38 -14.71
N TYR A 7 -16.24 -0.67 -14.35
CA TYR A 7 -14.92 -0.97 -14.89
C TYR A 7 -14.48 -2.40 -14.56
N LYS A 8 -14.66 -2.84 -13.31
CA LYS A 8 -14.28 -4.18 -12.85
C LYS A 8 -15.20 -5.28 -13.39
N SER A 9 -16.51 -5.04 -13.42
CA SER A 9 -17.52 -6.06 -13.76
C SER A 9 -17.77 -6.21 -15.26
N SER A 10 -17.51 -5.14 -16.04
CA SER A 10 -17.86 -5.08 -17.47
C SER A 10 -16.62 -4.86 -18.35
N VAL A 11 -15.84 -3.80 -18.08
CA VAL A 11 -14.72 -3.41 -18.96
C VAL A 11 -13.51 -4.33 -18.83
N ARG A 12 -13.21 -4.80 -17.62
CA ARG A 12 -12.06 -5.66 -17.30
C ARG A 12 -12.47 -6.95 -16.62
N ARG A 13 -13.66 -7.47 -16.95
CA ARG A 13 -14.22 -8.68 -16.34
C ARG A 13 -13.26 -9.87 -16.40
N ASP A 14 -12.60 -10.08 -17.55
CA ASP A 14 -11.68 -11.21 -17.75
C ASP A 14 -10.46 -11.17 -16.83
N PHE A 15 -10.06 -9.98 -16.38
CA PHE A 15 -8.96 -9.80 -15.45
C PHE A 15 -9.40 -9.97 -13.99
N PHE A 16 -10.53 -9.37 -13.62
CA PHE A 16 -10.97 -9.33 -12.22
C PHE A 16 -11.81 -10.55 -11.80
N GLY A 17 -12.44 -11.24 -12.74
CA GLY A 17 -13.27 -12.42 -12.50
C GLY A 17 -14.41 -12.17 -11.50
N ASP A 18 -14.74 -13.22 -10.74
CA ASP A 18 -15.88 -13.22 -9.81
C ASP A 18 -15.55 -12.62 -8.43
N LEU A 19 -14.27 -12.41 -8.10
CA LEU A 19 -13.82 -11.79 -6.86
C LEU A 19 -12.92 -10.58 -7.16
N PRO A 20 -13.51 -9.43 -7.55
CA PRO A 20 -12.79 -8.30 -8.14
C PRO A 20 -12.06 -7.40 -7.11
N GLY A 21 -11.82 -7.91 -5.90
CA GLY A 21 -11.11 -7.24 -4.81
C GLY A 21 -12.00 -6.58 -3.76
N VAL A 22 -11.39 -5.73 -2.93
CA VAL A 22 -12.10 -5.03 -1.83
C VAL A 22 -12.77 -3.73 -2.27
N VAL A 23 -12.15 -2.97 -3.18
CA VAL A 23 -12.60 -1.63 -3.55
C VAL A 23 -13.74 -1.73 -4.56
N GLY A 24 -14.89 -1.12 -4.24
CA GLY A 24 -16.06 -1.12 -5.13
C GLY A 24 -16.79 -2.46 -5.21
N VAL A 25 -16.65 -3.32 -4.19
CA VAL A 25 -17.35 -4.61 -4.07
C VAL A 25 -18.09 -4.63 -2.74
N HIS A 26 -19.29 -5.19 -2.71
CA HIS A 26 -20.16 -5.23 -1.54
C HIS A 26 -20.79 -6.61 -1.34
N GLY A 27 -21.42 -6.84 -0.19
CA GLY A 27 -22.12 -8.09 0.10
C GLY A 27 -21.20 -9.29 0.26
N ASP A 28 -21.67 -10.46 -0.18
CA ASP A 28 -20.97 -11.72 0.05
C ASP A 28 -19.62 -11.80 -0.66
N GLN A 29 -19.48 -11.23 -1.85
CA GLN A 29 -18.20 -11.17 -2.57
C GLN A 29 -17.14 -10.38 -1.78
N TRP A 30 -17.53 -9.25 -1.18
CA TRP A 30 -16.64 -8.46 -0.32
C TRP A 30 -16.25 -9.24 0.92
N ARG A 31 -17.24 -9.86 1.59
CA ARG A 31 -17.01 -10.66 2.80
C ARG A 31 -16.07 -11.83 2.51
N GLU A 32 -16.29 -12.53 1.41
CA GLU A 32 -15.45 -13.65 0.97
C GLU A 32 -14.01 -13.21 0.69
N PHE A 33 -13.83 -12.14 -0.09
CA PHE A 33 -12.51 -11.60 -0.38
C PHE A 33 -11.76 -11.20 0.90
N CYS A 34 -12.39 -10.40 1.77
CA CYS A 34 -11.81 -9.97 3.04
C CYS A 34 -11.45 -11.17 3.93
N THR A 35 -12.32 -12.19 4.01
CA THR A 35 -12.06 -13.40 4.81
C THR A 35 -10.83 -14.14 4.30
N ARG A 36 -10.65 -14.24 2.97
CA ARG A 36 -9.48 -14.90 2.36
C ARG A 36 -8.18 -14.13 2.61
N VAL A 37 -8.21 -12.80 2.49
CA VAL A 37 -7.02 -11.94 2.58
C VAL A 37 -6.63 -11.57 4.01
N GLN A 38 -7.59 -11.57 4.95
CA GLN A 38 -7.34 -11.22 6.35
C GLN A 38 -6.30 -12.13 7.02
N ARG A 39 -6.31 -13.43 6.73
CA ARG A 39 -5.35 -14.38 7.33
C ARG A 39 -3.89 -14.09 6.95
N PRO A 40 -3.53 -13.94 5.67
CA PRO A 40 -2.15 -13.64 5.30
C PRO A 40 -1.69 -12.23 5.67
N ILE A 41 -2.59 -11.23 5.82
CA ILE A 41 -2.15 -9.84 6.02
C ILE A 41 -2.31 -9.36 7.48
N LEU A 42 -3.37 -9.75 8.19
CA LEU A 42 -3.73 -9.15 9.49
C LEU A 42 -3.43 -10.05 10.70
N GLN A 43 -2.99 -11.30 10.49
CA GLN A 43 -2.60 -12.14 11.62
C GLN A 43 -1.31 -11.61 12.25
N PRO A 44 -1.24 -11.42 13.58
CA PRO A 44 -0.06 -10.88 14.25
C PRO A 44 1.23 -11.63 13.93
N ARG A 45 1.16 -12.95 13.78
CA ARG A 45 2.31 -13.80 13.40
C ARG A 45 2.84 -13.47 12.00
N THR A 46 1.96 -13.07 11.09
CA THR A 46 2.34 -12.70 9.72
C THR A 46 2.81 -11.25 9.68
N VAL A 47 2.10 -10.33 10.33
CA VAL A 47 2.50 -8.92 10.46
C VAL A 47 3.92 -8.78 11.01
N ARG A 48 4.28 -9.56 12.04
CA ARG A 48 5.63 -9.54 12.63
C ARG A 48 6.75 -9.80 11.63
N LYS A 49 6.51 -10.54 10.55
CA LYS A 49 7.52 -10.83 9.52
C LYS A 49 7.86 -9.59 8.68
N TYR A 50 6.96 -8.61 8.61
CA TYR A 50 7.15 -7.37 7.86
C TYR A 50 7.85 -6.29 8.68
N ILE A 51 7.94 -6.44 10.02
CA ILE A 51 8.56 -5.43 10.89
C ILE A 51 10.02 -5.17 10.48
N GLN A 52 10.83 -6.22 10.38
CA GLN A 52 12.25 -6.06 10.05
C GLN A 52 12.47 -5.41 8.66
N PRO A 53 11.83 -5.86 7.56
CA PRO A 53 11.93 -5.16 6.27
C PRO A 53 11.52 -3.68 6.34
N ILE A 54 10.41 -3.35 7.02
CA ILE A 54 9.96 -1.96 7.18
C ILE A 54 10.99 -1.13 7.96
N GLU A 55 11.57 -1.70 9.03
CA GLU A 55 12.63 -1.06 9.82
C GLU A 55 13.90 -0.80 9.00
N GLU A 56 14.30 -1.75 8.15
CA GLU A 56 15.44 -1.60 7.24
C GLU A 56 15.20 -0.45 6.25
N VAL A 57 14.07 -0.45 5.55
CA VAL A 57 13.68 0.63 4.61
C VAL A 57 13.59 1.98 5.32
N THR A 58 13.02 2.00 6.53
CA THR A 58 12.90 3.23 7.32
C THR A 58 14.26 3.76 7.78
N SER A 59 15.20 2.88 8.14
CA SER A 59 16.56 3.26 8.51
C SER A 59 17.32 3.87 7.31
N HIS A 60 17.16 3.29 6.12
CA HIS A 60 17.68 3.87 4.89
C HIS A 60 17.08 5.24 4.59
N PHE A 61 15.77 5.40 4.78
CA PHE A 61 15.08 6.68 4.62
C PHE A 61 15.60 7.75 5.58
N ILE A 62 15.84 7.43 6.86
CA ILE A 62 16.42 8.36 7.84
C ILE A 62 17.83 8.80 7.43
N ASN A 63 18.68 7.86 7.01
CA ASN A 63 20.01 8.19 6.52
C ASN A 63 19.94 9.11 5.29
N ARG A 64 19.01 8.83 4.37
CA ARG A 64 18.77 9.67 3.20
C ARG A 64 18.33 11.08 3.58
N MET A 65 17.45 11.23 4.56
CA MET A 65 17.06 12.54 5.09
C MET A 65 18.27 13.31 5.62
N CYS A 66 19.17 12.66 6.36
CA CYS A 66 20.39 13.29 6.86
C CYS A 66 21.30 13.81 5.74
N GLU A 67 21.41 13.09 4.62
CA GLU A 67 22.18 13.50 3.45
C GLU A 67 21.53 14.64 2.65
N MET A 68 20.20 14.74 2.71
CA MET A 68 19.42 15.73 1.95
C MET A 68 19.34 17.10 2.63
N LYS A 69 19.68 17.19 3.91
CA LYS A 69 19.65 18.45 4.64
C LYS A 69 20.58 19.47 4.00
N ASP A 70 20.09 20.69 3.90
CA ASP A 70 20.89 21.80 3.43
C ASP A 70 21.82 22.34 4.53
N HIS A 71 22.53 23.43 4.21
CA HIS A 71 23.39 24.13 5.15
C HIS A 71 22.68 24.65 6.41
N ASN A 72 21.36 24.88 6.35
CA ASN A 72 20.53 25.36 7.46
C ASN A 72 19.90 24.20 8.25
N GLN A 73 20.23 22.94 7.92
CA GLN A 73 19.61 21.74 8.48
C GLN A 73 18.13 21.58 8.11
N GLU A 74 17.69 22.21 7.02
CA GLU A 74 16.32 22.14 6.52
C GLU A 74 16.19 21.06 5.44
N MET A 75 15.00 20.46 5.36
CA MET A 75 14.65 19.56 4.27
C MET A 75 14.26 20.34 3.01
N PRO A 76 14.40 19.75 1.81
CA PRO A 76 13.93 20.36 0.57
C PRO A 76 12.43 20.69 0.59
N SER A 77 12.02 21.67 -0.20
CA SER A 77 10.62 22.11 -0.29
C SER A 77 9.67 21.05 -0.85
N ASP A 78 10.19 20.05 -1.56
CA ASP A 78 9.48 18.93 -2.17
C ASP A 78 9.69 17.60 -1.41
N PHE A 79 10.03 17.68 -0.12
CA PHE A 79 10.29 16.51 0.72
C PHE A 79 9.10 15.53 0.81
N ASP A 80 7.88 15.97 0.51
CA ASP A 80 6.71 15.09 0.39
C ASP A 80 6.91 13.98 -0.65
N ASN A 81 7.66 14.24 -1.73
CA ASN A 81 8.01 13.23 -2.72
C ASN A 81 8.86 12.10 -2.11
N GLU A 82 9.76 12.41 -1.18
CA GLU A 82 10.57 11.39 -0.51
C GLU A 82 9.73 10.56 0.47
N ILE A 83 8.75 11.17 1.14
CA ILE A 83 7.77 10.46 1.97
C ILE A 83 6.94 9.49 1.10
N HIS A 84 6.52 9.91 -0.09
CA HIS A 84 5.80 9.03 -1.02
C HIS A 84 6.65 7.85 -1.49
N LYS A 85 7.96 8.06 -1.75
CA LYS A 85 8.88 6.96 -2.09
C LYS A 85 9.04 5.98 -0.93
N TRP A 86 9.25 6.48 0.29
CA TRP A 86 9.34 5.63 1.49
C TRP A 86 8.08 4.81 1.71
N SER A 87 6.90 5.42 1.55
CA SER A 87 5.58 4.76 1.64
C SER A 87 5.40 3.63 0.62
N LEU A 88 6.00 3.75 -0.57
CA LEU A 88 5.90 2.74 -1.64
C LEU A 88 6.87 1.57 -1.46
N GLU A 89 8.01 1.79 -0.80
CA GLU A 89 9.03 0.76 -0.54
C GLU A 89 8.77 -0.05 0.75
N CYS A 90 8.01 0.51 1.71
CA CYS A 90 7.54 -0.19 2.92
C CYS A 90 6.48 -1.26 2.62
#